data_AF-A0A1I2S5U5-F1
#
_entry.id   AF-A0A1I2S5U5-F1
#
_cell.length_a   1.000
_cell.length_b   1.000
_cell.length_c   1.000
_cell.angle_alpha   90.00
_cell.angle_beta   90.00
_cell.angle_gamma   90.00
#
_symmetry.space_group_name_H-M   'P 1'
#
loop_
_entity.id
_entity.type
_entity.pdbx_description
1 polymer ?
#
loop_
_entity_poly.entity_id
_entity_poly.type
_entity_poly.pdbx_seq_one_letter_code
_entity_poly.pdbx_strand_id
1 'polypeptide(L)'
;MNKNYFKWLIKSRKISLLFFFLICIGFQLISFTNYDACYPSDTFNMGVIIGGSMSMLLCIAMPVFILSYIHRKSSADLYLALPVSRKEQLLTTFFLTWIMAYGTFFIGTTLIWVTKTFSLVSFKTWISVQILTAFSLLVLMLVYTAIYTLANSVFDGIVMIGAYSVLPGVVALSVLTFLYSMIAGNNVPSDSFILQTGTLLSPVSMFFSNLNFLLEPEYSSQEKFSRLYILMMLGYGLIAIALLRYHFINRKAERTDQISDDKLSYPFIINAYLILILLSLAWSVVSDSVNGFEFFYLLLFFIYIVASFVYKRTLRITWRPIAFFIFACLATLVFAKIGWMTEGFGLSHLPHELFTERYLHYNYSADVSIDNLGEQIPDYNHDYAYISFDLSIPSEKAAEYAGLIDKFEALRNDAVTNFYKSSKDMPNTNVSLSVYNNTGNDSASLNYYNYNRVPPLSEEDLKTISRYCEVTIYPIINKNYDDDGSLKEDAEDEYLGDMDLDKFIDWRDSKFRKTH
;
A
#
# COMPACT_ATOMS: atom_id res chain seq x y z
N MET A 1 -16.44 -11.49 34.77
CA MET A 1 -15.73 -10.24 35.17
C MET A 1 -15.84 -10.09 36.67
N ASN A 2 -14.73 -9.87 37.38
CA ASN A 2 -14.75 -9.76 38.84
C ASN A 2 -14.96 -8.28 39.25
N LYS A 3 -16.13 -7.98 39.83
CA LYS A 3 -16.54 -6.61 40.18
C LYS A 3 -15.61 -5.94 41.20
N ASN A 4 -15.09 -6.70 42.16
CA ASN A 4 -14.22 -6.16 43.21
C ASN A 4 -12.84 -5.83 42.64
N TYR A 5 -12.31 -6.71 41.79
CA TYR A 5 -11.06 -6.47 41.08
C TYR A 5 -11.15 -5.26 40.13
N PHE A 6 -12.27 -5.11 39.40
CA PHE A 6 -12.50 -3.95 38.54
C PHE A 6 -12.51 -2.63 39.32
N LYS A 7 -13.26 -2.57 40.44
CA LYS A 7 -13.30 -1.38 41.32
C LYS A 7 -11.91 -1.05 41.86
N TRP A 8 -11.16 -2.06 42.27
CA TRP A 8 -9.79 -1.89 42.74
C TRP A 8 -8.86 -1.34 41.65
N LEU A 9 -8.95 -1.88 40.43
CA LEU A 9 -8.12 -1.48 39.28
C LEU A 9 -8.34 0.01 38.92
N ILE A 10 -9.60 0.44 38.86
CA ILE A 10 -9.96 1.85 38.65
C ILE A 10 -9.43 2.72 39.78
N LYS A 11 -9.66 2.34 41.04
CA LYS A 11 -9.22 3.12 42.20
C LYS A 11 -7.70 3.28 42.25
N SER A 12 -6.96 2.22 41.92
CA SER A 12 -5.49 2.20 41.90
C SER A 12 -4.90 3.07 40.79
N ARG A 13 -5.55 3.15 39.62
CA ARG A 13 -5.04 3.84 38.44
C ARG A 13 -5.78 5.13 38.06
N LYS A 14 -6.69 5.62 38.92
CA LYS A 14 -7.62 6.73 38.62
C LYS A 14 -6.96 7.97 37.99
N ILE A 15 -5.79 8.37 38.47
CA ILE A 15 -5.09 9.57 38.00
C ILE A 15 -4.58 9.36 36.57
N SER A 16 -3.94 8.22 36.30
CA SER A 16 -3.47 7.87 34.96
C SER A 16 -4.64 7.73 33.99
N LEU A 17 -5.73 7.09 34.41
CA LEU A 17 -6.93 6.96 33.58
C LEU A 17 -7.51 8.33 33.23
N LEU A 18 -7.67 9.22 34.21
CA LEU A 18 -8.15 10.58 33.97
C LEU A 18 -7.23 11.37 33.03
N PHE A 19 -5.92 11.27 33.21
CA PHE A 19 -4.93 11.93 32.38
C PHE A 19 -5.05 11.53 30.89
N PHE A 20 -5.08 10.23 30.60
CA PHE A 20 -5.27 9.75 29.22
C PHE A 20 -6.63 10.17 28.65
N PHE A 21 -7.67 10.16 29.47
CA PHE A 21 -9.00 10.61 29.06
C PHE A 21 -9.00 12.07 28.61
N LEU A 22 -8.47 12.96 29.44
CA LEU A 22 -8.44 14.39 29.17
C LEU A 22 -7.58 14.72 27.95
N ILE A 23 -6.41 14.08 27.82
CA ILE A 23 -5.53 14.31 26.67
C ILE A 23 -6.18 13.85 25.37
N CYS A 24 -6.72 12.63 25.31
CA CYS A 24 -7.29 12.11 24.07
C CYS A 24 -8.51 12.92 23.62
N ILE A 25 -9.36 13.33 24.57
CA ILE A 25 -10.47 14.23 24.26
C ILE A 25 -9.94 15.60 23.83
N GLY A 26 -8.98 16.17 24.56
CA GLY A 26 -8.39 17.46 24.22
C GLY A 26 -7.81 17.51 22.80
N PHE A 27 -7.11 16.46 22.38
CA PHE A 27 -6.62 16.32 21.00
C PHE A 27 -7.75 16.24 19.98
N GLN A 28 -8.83 15.50 20.26
CA GLN A 28 -10.00 15.47 19.36
C GLN A 28 -10.63 16.85 19.18
N LEU A 29 -10.68 17.65 20.24
CA LEU A 29 -11.25 19.00 20.20
C LEU A 29 -10.39 20.00 19.43
N ILE A 30 -9.17 19.65 19.01
CA ILE A 30 -8.38 20.46 18.08
C ILE A 30 -9.14 20.66 16.76
N SER A 31 -10.04 19.74 16.37
CA SER A 31 -10.83 19.94 15.15
C SER A 31 -11.66 21.24 15.18
N PHE A 32 -11.99 21.78 16.36
CA PHE A 32 -12.67 23.08 16.47
C PHE A 32 -11.82 24.29 16.06
N THR A 33 -10.49 24.18 16.03
CA THR A 33 -9.63 25.30 15.60
C THR A 33 -9.71 25.53 14.10
N ASN A 34 -10.02 24.49 13.32
CA ASN A 34 -10.19 24.54 11.87
C ASN A 34 -11.67 24.59 11.47
N TYR A 35 -12.54 25.10 12.35
CA TYR A 35 -13.96 25.19 12.06
C TYR A 35 -14.22 26.22 10.95
N ASP A 36 -14.68 25.73 9.80
CA ASP A 36 -15.25 26.53 8.73
C ASP A 36 -16.78 26.43 8.77
N ALA A 37 -17.46 27.58 8.80
CA ALA A 37 -18.92 27.64 8.78
C ALA A 37 -19.51 27.18 7.44
N CYS A 38 -18.72 27.23 6.35
CA CYS A 38 -19.10 26.74 5.03
C CYS A 38 -19.02 25.21 4.94
N TYR A 39 -18.10 24.58 5.70
CA TYR A 39 -17.87 23.12 5.71
C TYR A 39 -17.85 22.53 7.13
N PRO A 40 -18.96 22.64 7.88
CA PRO A 40 -19.03 22.19 9.26
C PRO A 40 -18.91 20.66 9.45
N SER A 41 -19.19 19.86 8.42
CA SER A 41 -18.97 18.40 8.39
C SER A 41 -17.51 18.03 8.61
N ASP A 42 -16.58 18.84 8.08
CA ASP A 42 -15.15 18.54 8.07
C ASP A 42 -14.58 18.58 9.49
N THR A 43 -15.15 19.42 10.35
CA THR A 43 -14.83 19.47 11.78
C THR A 43 -15.17 18.15 12.48
N PHE A 44 -16.28 17.51 12.10
CA PHE A 44 -16.65 16.20 12.62
C PHE A 44 -15.73 15.11 12.06
N ASN A 45 -15.50 15.10 10.74
CA ASN A 45 -14.62 14.12 10.08
C ASN A 45 -13.21 14.15 10.67
N MET A 46 -12.61 15.34 10.78
CA MET A 46 -11.29 15.55 11.40
C MET A 46 -11.28 15.09 12.86
N GLY A 47 -12.32 15.43 13.64
CA GLY A 47 -12.45 14.99 15.03
C GLY A 47 -12.52 13.48 15.19
N VAL A 48 -13.26 12.80 14.30
CA VAL A 48 -13.36 11.34 14.25
C VAL A 48 -12.02 10.71 13.85
N ILE A 49 -11.32 11.24 12.85
CA ILE A 49 -10.00 10.72 12.41
C ILE A 49 -8.95 10.87 13.52
N ILE A 50 -8.85 12.05 14.14
CA ILE A 50 -7.94 12.29 15.27
C ILE A 50 -8.30 11.37 16.44
N GLY A 51 -9.59 11.23 16.74
CA GLY A 51 -10.07 10.38 17.82
C GLY A 51 -9.78 8.90 17.59
N GLY A 52 -10.01 8.42 16.37
CA GLY A 52 -9.69 7.06 15.95
C GLY A 52 -8.20 6.77 16.09
N SER A 53 -7.36 7.69 15.63
CA SER A 53 -5.89 7.61 15.72
C SER A 53 -5.40 7.55 17.17
N MET A 54 -5.88 8.46 18.04
CA MET A 54 -5.51 8.46 19.46
C MET A 54 -5.99 7.20 20.18
N SER A 55 -7.19 6.71 19.86
CA SER A 55 -7.76 5.50 20.47
C SER A 55 -7.02 4.24 20.02
N MET A 56 -6.51 4.23 18.79
CA MET A 56 -5.62 3.18 18.30
C MET A 56 -4.26 3.20 19.03
N LEU A 57 -3.66 4.38 19.24
CA LEU A 57 -2.43 4.50 20.03
C LEU A 57 -2.66 4.00 21.48
N LEU A 58 -3.83 4.27 22.06
CA LEU A 58 -4.22 3.68 23.34
C LEU A 58 -4.32 2.15 23.26
N CYS A 59 -4.81 1.58 22.16
CA CYS A 59 -4.86 0.12 21.99
C CYS A 59 -3.47 -0.54 22.00
N ILE A 60 -2.44 0.20 21.61
CA ILE A 60 -1.04 -0.23 21.67
C ILE A 60 -0.47 -0.01 23.08
N ALA A 61 -0.67 1.17 23.66
CA ALA A 61 -0.07 1.56 24.93
C ALA A 61 -0.69 0.87 26.16
N MET A 62 -2.01 0.65 26.15
CA MET A 62 -2.75 0.18 27.31
C MET A 62 -2.45 -1.27 27.72
N PRO A 63 -2.31 -2.23 26.78
CA PRO A 63 -1.80 -3.55 27.12
C PRO A 63 -0.44 -3.47 27.83
N VAL A 64 0.49 -2.65 27.34
CA VAL A 64 1.80 -2.47 27.96
C VAL A 64 1.67 -1.90 29.38
N PHE A 65 0.87 -0.85 29.56
CA PHE A 65 0.75 -0.19 30.86
C PHE A 65 0.08 -1.08 31.91
N ILE A 66 -1.07 -1.68 31.58
CA ILE A 66 -1.88 -2.43 32.55
C ILE A 66 -1.41 -3.87 32.72
N LEU A 67 -0.85 -4.50 31.67
CA LEU A 67 -0.37 -5.89 31.74
C LEU A 67 1.13 -5.99 32.00
N SER A 68 1.85 -4.88 32.19
CA SER A 68 3.27 -4.89 32.56
C SER A 68 3.62 -5.81 33.74
N TYR A 69 2.67 -6.08 34.64
CA TYR A 69 2.88 -6.98 35.77
C TYR A 69 3.19 -8.43 35.36
N ILE A 70 2.73 -8.90 34.18
CA ILE A 70 2.98 -10.28 33.73
C ILE A 70 4.44 -10.52 33.34
N HIS A 71 5.19 -9.44 33.13
CA HIS A 71 6.58 -9.46 32.66
C HIS A 71 7.57 -8.96 33.73
N ARG A 72 7.09 -8.56 34.91
CA ARG A 72 7.93 -8.12 36.04
C ARG A 72 7.85 -9.13 37.18
N LYS A 73 8.97 -9.77 37.53
CA LYS A 73 9.02 -10.83 38.56
C LYS A 73 8.35 -10.44 39.89
N SER A 74 8.67 -9.26 40.43
CA SER A 74 8.09 -8.76 41.69
C SER A 74 6.58 -8.49 41.64
N SER A 75 6.05 -8.20 40.45
CA SER A 75 4.63 -7.90 40.25
C SER A 75 3.84 -9.15 39.84
N ALA A 76 4.46 -10.07 39.10
CA ALA A 76 3.85 -11.33 38.69
C ALA A 76 3.46 -12.15 39.92
N ASP A 77 4.35 -12.27 40.91
CA ASP A 77 4.07 -13.03 42.14
C ASP A 77 2.91 -12.41 42.95
N LEU A 78 2.84 -11.08 43.05
CA LEU A 78 1.76 -10.37 43.75
C LEU A 78 0.40 -10.54 43.06
N TYR A 79 0.34 -10.37 41.74
CA TYR A 79 -0.92 -10.40 40.98
C TYR A 79 -1.40 -11.83 40.70
N LEU A 80 -0.49 -12.79 40.53
CA LEU A 80 -0.84 -14.20 40.36
C LEU A 80 -1.24 -14.87 41.68
N ALA A 81 -0.85 -14.30 42.83
CA ALA A 81 -1.29 -14.75 44.15
C ALA A 81 -2.67 -14.21 44.56
N LEU A 82 -3.27 -13.28 43.79
CA LEU A 82 -4.62 -12.80 44.07
C LEU A 82 -5.65 -13.95 43.96
N PRO A 83 -6.70 -13.98 44.80
CA PRO A 83 -7.76 -14.99 44.74
C PRO A 83 -8.75 -14.71 43.60
N VAL A 84 -8.22 -14.50 42.39
CA VAL A 84 -8.97 -14.22 41.17
C VAL A 84 -8.42 -15.12 40.08
N SER A 85 -9.29 -15.78 39.33
CA SER A 85 -8.83 -16.64 38.24
C SER A 85 -8.14 -15.82 37.14
N ARG A 86 -7.11 -16.38 36.49
CA ARG A 86 -6.40 -15.71 35.39
C ARG A 86 -7.31 -15.27 34.24
N LYS A 87 -8.36 -16.06 33.99
CA LYS A 87 -9.41 -15.72 33.00
C LYS A 87 -10.15 -14.44 33.39
N GLU A 88 -10.53 -14.34 34.66
CA GLU A 88 -11.22 -13.14 35.16
C GLU A 88 -10.31 -11.93 35.24
N GLN A 89 -9.03 -12.11 35.58
CA GLN A 89 -8.03 -11.04 35.54
C GLN A 89 -7.90 -10.50 34.12
N LEU A 90 -7.66 -11.36 33.13
CA LEU A 90 -7.56 -10.98 31.72
C LEU A 90 -8.80 -10.23 31.25
N LEU A 91 -9.99 -10.80 31.46
CA LEU A 91 -11.25 -10.23 31.00
C LEU A 91 -11.51 -8.85 31.64
N THR A 92 -11.23 -8.71 32.93
CA THR A 92 -11.49 -7.47 33.67
C THR A 92 -10.51 -6.37 33.26
N THR A 93 -9.23 -6.71 33.08
CA THR A 93 -8.22 -5.78 32.56
C THR A 93 -8.52 -5.37 31.12
N PHE A 94 -8.82 -6.35 30.26
CA PHE A 94 -9.17 -6.12 28.85
C PHE A 94 -10.38 -5.20 28.71
N PHE A 95 -11.45 -5.44 29.48
CA PHE A 95 -12.64 -4.61 29.46
C PHE A 95 -12.34 -3.18 29.89
N LEU A 96 -11.51 -2.98 30.93
CA LEU A 96 -11.07 -1.64 31.32
C LEU A 96 -10.29 -0.95 30.20
N THR A 97 -9.32 -1.64 29.58
CA THR A 97 -8.53 -1.05 28.49
C THR A 97 -9.39 -0.70 27.27
N TRP A 98 -10.39 -1.51 26.97
CA TRP A 98 -11.33 -1.24 25.88
C TRP A 98 -12.24 -0.05 26.21
N ILE A 99 -12.81 0.03 27.42
CA ILE A 99 -13.57 1.22 27.86
C ILE A 99 -12.71 2.48 27.77
N MET A 100 -11.43 2.40 28.09
CA MET A 100 -10.54 3.54 28.02
C MET A 100 -10.30 4.00 26.58
N ALA A 101 -10.04 3.08 25.65
CA ALA A 101 -9.82 3.42 24.25
C ALA A 101 -11.12 3.87 23.56
N TYR A 102 -12.20 3.10 23.69
CA TYR A 102 -13.48 3.44 23.06
C TYR A 102 -14.20 4.59 23.78
N GLY A 103 -14.12 4.67 25.11
CA GLY A 103 -14.81 5.71 25.89
C GLY A 103 -14.27 7.11 25.60
N THR A 104 -12.96 7.27 25.37
CA THR A 104 -12.38 8.56 24.96
C THR A 104 -12.85 8.96 23.57
N PHE A 105 -12.86 8.02 22.62
CA PHE A 105 -13.44 8.21 21.29
C PHE A 105 -14.90 8.62 21.36
N PHE A 106 -15.72 7.84 22.08
CA PHE A 106 -17.15 8.05 22.19
C PHE A 106 -17.47 9.43 22.78
N ILE A 107 -16.84 9.79 23.91
CA ILE A 107 -17.11 11.07 24.57
C ILE A 107 -16.68 12.25 23.69
N GLY A 108 -15.47 12.23 23.13
CA GLY A 108 -14.98 13.36 22.34
C GLY A 108 -15.75 13.54 21.03
N THR A 109 -16.01 12.45 20.29
CA THR A 109 -16.83 12.52 19.07
C THR A 109 -18.29 12.89 19.34
N THR A 110 -18.87 12.44 20.46
CA THR A 110 -20.22 12.87 20.88
C THR A 110 -20.25 14.37 21.19
N LEU A 111 -19.23 14.89 21.86
CA LEU A 111 -19.15 16.32 22.18
C LEU A 111 -19.10 17.17 20.91
N ILE A 112 -18.26 16.79 19.94
CA ILE A 112 -18.18 17.44 18.62
C ILE A 112 -19.51 17.36 17.88
N TRP A 113 -20.13 16.18 17.86
CA TRP A 113 -21.42 15.96 17.22
C TRP A 113 -22.52 16.87 17.79
N VAL A 114 -22.72 16.84 19.11
CA VAL A 114 -23.79 17.62 19.78
C VAL A 114 -23.56 19.13 19.65
N THR A 115 -22.32 19.60 19.67
CA THR A 115 -22.03 21.05 19.76
C THR A 115 -21.98 21.77 18.42
N LYS A 116 -21.51 21.09 17.35
CA LYS A 116 -21.22 21.76 16.07
C LYS A 116 -21.85 21.12 14.85
N THR A 117 -22.25 19.85 14.92
CA THR A 117 -22.62 19.09 13.71
C THR A 117 -23.92 18.29 13.81
N PHE A 118 -24.69 18.46 14.90
CA PHE A 118 -25.91 17.68 15.18
C PHE A 118 -26.97 17.77 14.07
N SER A 119 -27.13 18.95 13.46
CA SER A 119 -28.10 19.17 12.38
C SER A 119 -27.60 18.76 10.99
N LEU A 120 -26.33 18.40 10.86
CA LEU A 120 -25.65 18.18 9.58
C LEU A 120 -25.25 16.71 9.41
N VAL A 121 -24.60 16.15 10.42
CA VAL A 121 -24.23 14.73 10.45
C VAL A 121 -25.42 13.94 10.97
N SER A 122 -25.97 13.10 10.09
CA SER A 122 -27.13 12.28 10.43
C SER A 122 -26.84 11.38 11.64
N PHE A 123 -27.85 11.18 12.47
CA PHE A 123 -27.76 10.26 13.61
C PHE A 123 -27.36 8.83 13.19
N LYS A 124 -27.79 8.40 11.99
CA LYS A 124 -27.43 7.11 11.41
C LYS A 124 -25.93 7.01 11.14
N THR A 125 -25.32 8.04 10.54
CA THR A 125 -23.88 8.12 10.30
C THR A 125 -23.13 8.07 11.61
N TRP A 126 -23.52 8.90 12.58
CA TRP A 126 -22.90 8.93 13.90
C TRP A 126 -22.95 7.56 14.60
N ILE A 127 -24.12 6.90 14.65
CA ILE A 127 -24.23 5.53 15.22
C ILE A 127 -23.32 4.55 14.48
N SER A 128 -23.29 4.60 13.15
CA SER A 128 -22.49 3.67 12.34
C SER A 128 -21.00 3.80 12.65
N VAL A 129 -20.51 5.03 12.79
CA VAL A 129 -19.14 5.34 13.23
C VAL A 129 -18.87 4.78 14.63
N GLN A 130 -19.79 4.94 15.58
CA GLN A 130 -19.62 4.41 16.93
C GLN A 130 -19.57 2.87 16.95
N ILE A 131 -20.47 2.21 16.23
CA ILE A 131 -20.52 0.73 16.17
C ILE A 131 -19.24 0.17 15.53
N LEU A 132 -18.84 0.73 14.38
CA LEU A 132 -17.62 0.31 13.69
C LEU A 132 -16.40 0.49 14.59
N THR A 133 -16.29 1.63 15.26
CA THR A 133 -15.14 1.96 16.10
C THR A 133 -15.11 1.10 17.37
N ALA A 134 -16.26 0.90 18.04
CA ALA A 134 -16.37 0.02 19.19
C ALA A 134 -15.88 -1.40 18.88
N PHE A 135 -16.34 -1.95 17.75
CA PHE A 135 -15.94 -3.27 17.26
C PHE A 135 -14.45 -3.31 16.89
N SER A 136 -13.97 -2.35 16.10
CA SER A 136 -12.59 -2.32 15.60
C SER A 136 -11.58 -2.19 16.75
N LEU A 137 -11.85 -1.29 17.71
CA LEU A 137 -11.01 -1.13 18.90
C LEU A 137 -11.04 -2.38 19.78
N LEU A 138 -12.16 -3.11 19.85
CA LEU A 138 -12.22 -4.38 20.57
C LEU A 138 -11.27 -5.40 19.95
N VAL A 139 -11.30 -5.56 18.63
CA VAL A 139 -10.41 -6.46 17.88
C VAL A 139 -8.94 -6.04 18.04
N LEU A 140 -8.63 -4.76 17.82
CA LEU A 140 -7.27 -4.22 17.94
C LEU A 140 -6.70 -4.42 19.35
N MET A 141 -7.50 -4.16 20.39
CA MET A 141 -7.12 -4.44 21.78
C MET A 141 -6.78 -5.92 21.98
N LEU A 142 -7.57 -6.85 21.43
CA LEU A 142 -7.30 -8.29 21.55
C LEU A 142 -5.98 -8.65 20.88
N VAL A 143 -5.77 -8.18 19.65
CA VAL A 143 -4.58 -8.46 18.85
C VAL A 143 -3.32 -7.93 19.53
N TYR A 144 -3.30 -6.65 19.94
CA TYR A 144 -2.12 -6.08 20.60
C TYR A 144 -1.86 -6.70 21.97
N THR A 145 -2.91 -7.08 22.69
CA THR A 145 -2.74 -7.82 23.95
C THR A 145 -2.15 -9.21 23.69
N ALA A 146 -2.60 -9.92 22.64
CA ALA A 146 -2.05 -11.22 22.28
C ALA A 146 -0.56 -11.10 21.90
N ILE A 147 -0.20 -10.14 21.05
CA ILE A 147 1.18 -9.89 20.64
C ILE A 147 2.05 -9.56 21.86
N TYR A 148 1.58 -8.69 22.77
CA TYR A 148 2.31 -8.33 23.97
C TYR A 148 2.64 -9.54 24.86
N THR A 149 1.77 -10.55 24.88
CA THR A 149 1.94 -11.76 25.69
C THR A 149 2.90 -12.78 25.09
N LEU A 150 3.29 -12.63 23.81
CA LEU A 150 4.30 -13.46 23.17
C LEU A 150 5.69 -13.24 23.78
N ALA A 151 5.93 -12.06 24.32
CA ALA A 151 7.17 -11.70 24.98
C ALA A 151 7.28 -12.28 26.40
N ASN A 152 8.50 -12.26 26.92
CA ASN A 152 8.84 -12.64 28.29
C ASN A 152 9.29 -11.44 29.15
N SER A 153 9.57 -10.29 28.53
CA SER A 153 9.92 -9.03 29.20
C SER A 153 9.10 -7.86 28.67
N VAL A 154 9.02 -6.76 29.44
CA VAL A 154 8.27 -5.55 29.04
C VAL A 154 8.86 -4.93 27.78
N PHE A 155 10.19 -4.83 27.70
CA PHE A 155 10.89 -4.25 26.56
C PHE A 155 10.66 -5.06 25.29
N ASP A 156 10.85 -6.39 25.37
CA ASP A 156 10.59 -7.27 24.23
C ASP A 156 9.12 -7.18 23.80
N GLY A 157 8.17 -7.06 24.74
CA GLY A 157 6.75 -6.87 24.44
C GLY A 157 6.46 -5.60 23.63
N ILE A 158 7.15 -4.49 23.93
CA ILE A 158 7.05 -3.25 23.15
C ILE A 158 7.64 -3.44 21.74
N VAL A 159 8.81 -4.08 21.65
CA VAL A 159 9.45 -4.37 20.36
C VAL A 159 8.57 -5.29 19.50
N MET A 160 7.93 -6.31 20.09
CA MET A 160 6.99 -7.20 19.39
C MET A 160 5.78 -6.44 18.85
N ILE A 161 5.16 -5.56 19.66
CA ILE A 161 4.02 -4.75 19.18
C ILE A 161 4.45 -3.88 18.01
N GLY A 162 5.60 -3.20 18.11
CA GLY A 162 6.12 -2.35 17.03
C GLY A 162 6.35 -3.14 15.75
N ALA A 163 7.07 -4.26 15.83
CA ALA A 163 7.38 -5.09 14.68
C ALA A 163 6.13 -5.71 14.04
N TYR A 164 5.18 -6.24 14.82
CA TYR A 164 3.93 -6.75 14.26
C TYR A 164 3.01 -5.67 13.70
N SER A 165 3.11 -4.41 14.16
CA SER A 165 2.35 -3.30 13.60
C SER A 165 2.86 -2.87 12.23
N VAL A 166 4.18 -2.95 12.01
CA VAL A 166 4.82 -2.53 10.75
C VAL A 166 4.84 -3.66 9.71
N LEU A 167 4.82 -4.92 10.14
CA LEU A 167 4.90 -6.09 9.26
C LEU A 167 3.88 -6.08 8.09
N PRO A 168 2.58 -5.75 8.27
CA PRO A 168 1.65 -5.64 7.15
C PRO A 168 2.07 -4.63 6.09
N GLY A 169 2.66 -3.50 6.51
CA GLY A 169 3.18 -2.48 5.59
C GLY A 169 4.37 -3.00 4.78
N VAL A 170 5.25 -3.80 5.38
CA VAL A 170 6.37 -4.43 4.65
C VAL A 170 5.87 -5.47 3.64
N VAL A 171 4.82 -6.24 3.99
CA VAL A 171 4.17 -7.15 3.02
C VAL A 171 3.56 -6.35 1.87
N ALA A 172 2.83 -5.28 2.16
CA ALA A 172 2.22 -4.42 1.15
C ALA A 172 3.27 -3.83 0.19
N LEU A 173 4.39 -3.34 0.73
CA LEU A 173 5.51 -2.85 -0.08
C LEU A 173 6.12 -3.94 -0.94
N SER A 174 6.31 -5.16 -0.41
CA SER A 174 6.85 -6.28 -1.18
C SER A 174 5.93 -6.71 -2.32
N VAL A 175 4.61 -6.72 -2.09
CA VAL A 175 3.61 -6.94 -3.15
C VAL A 175 3.66 -5.82 -4.17
N LEU A 176 3.73 -4.55 -3.74
CA LEU A 176 3.79 -3.41 -4.64
C LEU A 176 5.06 -3.44 -5.52
N THR A 177 6.22 -3.78 -4.94
CA THR A 177 7.46 -3.99 -5.68
C THR A 177 7.32 -5.11 -6.70
N PHE A 178 6.67 -6.23 -6.33
CA PHE A 178 6.36 -7.31 -7.27
C PHE A 178 5.50 -6.80 -8.42
N LEU A 179 4.41 -6.07 -8.15
CA LEU A 179 3.52 -5.53 -9.18
C LEU A 179 4.26 -4.62 -10.16
N TYR A 180 5.10 -3.70 -9.69
CA TYR A 180 5.81 -2.76 -10.57
C TYR A 180 7.05 -3.34 -11.25
N SER A 181 7.70 -4.33 -10.65
CA SER A 181 8.96 -4.89 -11.19
C SER A 181 8.73 -6.16 -12.01
N MET A 182 7.68 -6.94 -11.72
CA MET A 182 7.52 -8.28 -12.30
C MET A 182 6.34 -8.42 -13.24
N ILE A 183 5.44 -7.43 -13.32
CA ILE A 183 4.25 -7.46 -14.17
C ILE A 183 4.35 -6.36 -15.22
N ALA A 184 4.29 -6.74 -16.50
CA ALA A 184 4.07 -5.81 -17.59
C ALA A 184 2.66 -5.23 -17.53
N GLY A 185 2.52 -3.89 -17.58
CA GLY A 185 1.24 -3.19 -17.37
C GLY A 185 1.16 -2.60 -15.96
N ASN A 186 1.69 -1.39 -15.78
CA ASN A 186 1.99 -0.75 -14.49
C ASN A 186 0.79 -0.18 -13.72
N ASN A 187 -0.38 -0.80 -13.80
CA ASN A 187 -1.48 -0.47 -12.88
C ASN A 187 -2.40 -1.67 -12.70
N VAL A 188 -2.29 -2.30 -11.52
CA VAL A 188 -3.32 -3.21 -11.06
C VAL A 188 -4.47 -2.34 -10.51
N PRO A 189 -5.74 -2.66 -10.78
CA PRO A 189 -6.86 -1.88 -10.26
C PRO A 189 -6.75 -1.71 -8.74
N SER A 190 -7.03 -0.50 -8.25
CA SER A 190 -7.03 -0.14 -6.81
C SER A 190 -7.86 -1.13 -5.97
N ASP A 191 -8.94 -1.66 -6.55
CA ASP A 191 -9.84 -2.63 -5.94
C ASP A 191 -9.40 -4.09 -6.07
N SER A 192 -8.26 -4.40 -6.69
CA SER A 192 -7.80 -5.78 -6.84
C SER A 192 -7.51 -6.42 -5.48
N PHE A 193 -7.77 -7.73 -5.38
CA PHE A 193 -7.43 -8.50 -4.18
C PHE A 193 -5.93 -8.41 -3.83
N ILE A 194 -5.06 -8.32 -4.85
CA ILE A 194 -3.62 -8.24 -4.67
C ILE A 194 -3.23 -6.93 -3.98
N LEU A 195 -3.74 -5.78 -4.43
CA LEU A 195 -3.51 -4.49 -3.78
C LEU A 195 -4.17 -4.40 -2.39
N GLN A 196 -5.35 -5.02 -2.23
CA GLN A 196 -6.01 -5.09 -0.92
C GLN A 196 -5.28 -5.98 0.09
N THR A 197 -4.34 -6.85 -0.33
CA THR A 197 -3.66 -7.79 0.57
C THR A 197 -2.95 -7.06 1.73
N GLY A 198 -2.35 -5.90 1.48
CA GLY A 198 -1.73 -5.07 2.52
C GLY A 198 -2.75 -4.59 3.57
N THR A 199 -3.91 -4.10 3.11
CA THR A 199 -5.03 -3.70 3.97
C THR A 199 -5.61 -4.90 4.72
N LEU A 200 -5.76 -6.04 4.07
CA LEU A 200 -6.31 -7.28 4.65
C LEU A 200 -5.41 -7.92 5.72
N LEU A 201 -4.13 -7.54 5.78
CA LEU A 201 -3.20 -7.99 6.82
C LEU A 201 -3.13 -7.04 8.03
N SER A 202 -3.78 -5.88 7.94
CA SER A 202 -3.73 -4.82 8.94
C SER A 202 -5.13 -4.48 9.44
N PRO A 203 -5.52 -4.94 10.65
CA PRO A 203 -6.77 -4.52 11.28
C PRO A 203 -6.87 -3.00 11.44
N VAL A 204 -5.74 -2.29 11.49
CA VAL A 204 -5.68 -0.83 11.52
C VAL A 204 -6.13 -0.25 10.18
N SER A 205 -5.56 -0.73 9.08
CA SER A 205 -5.88 -0.23 7.75
C SER A 205 -7.35 -0.50 7.41
N MET A 206 -7.84 -1.71 7.73
CA MET A 206 -9.26 -2.07 7.61
C MET A 206 -10.19 -1.11 8.37
N PHE A 207 -9.81 -0.69 9.58
CA PHE A 207 -10.58 0.26 10.38
C PHE A 207 -10.68 1.61 9.66
N PHE A 208 -9.54 2.18 9.23
CA PHE A 208 -9.52 3.49 8.59
C PHE A 208 -10.18 3.50 7.21
N SER A 209 -10.03 2.45 6.39
CA SER A 209 -10.72 2.37 5.10
C SER A 209 -12.25 2.38 5.27
N ASN A 210 -12.80 1.55 6.16
CA ASN A 210 -14.24 1.57 6.42
C ASN A 210 -14.71 2.84 7.15
N LEU A 211 -13.84 3.47 7.95
CA LEU A 211 -14.15 4.73 8.62
C LEU A 211 -14.26 5.88 7.62
N ASN A 212 -13.30 6.01 6.69
CA ASN A 212 -13.29 7.03 5.66
C ASN A 212 -14.54 6.95 4.78
N PHE A 213 -14.93 5.74 4.36
CA PHE A 213 -16.18 5.55 3.63
C PHE A 213 -17.42 6.08 4.38
N LEU A 214 -17.49 5.87 5.71
CA LEU A 214 -18.63 6.33 6.50
C LEU A 214 -18.65 7.86 6.70
N LEU A 215 -17.49 8.52 6.61
CA LEU A 215 -17.36 9.97 6.78
C LEU A 215 -17.60 10.72 5.47
N GLU A 216 -17.12 10.18 4.34
CA GLU A 216 -17.08 10.86 3.04
C GLU A 216 -17.56 9.95 1.89
N PRO A 217 -18.84 9.51 1.91
CA PRO A 217 -19.36 8.58 0.91
C PRO A 217 -19.36 9.16 -0.51
N GLU A 218 -19.41 10.49 -0.66
CA GLU A 218 -19.45 11.18 -1.96
C GLU A 218 -18.09 11.22 -2.66
N TYR A 219 -16.99 11.27 -1.90
CA TYR A 219 -15.63 11.18 -2.41
C TYR A 219 -15.13 9.73 -2.55
N SER A 220 -15.91 8.76 -2.05
CA SER A 220 -15.57 7.34 -2.04
C SER A 220 -15.94 6.59 -3.33
N SER A 221 -15.91 7.25 -4.49
CA SER A 221 -16.35 6.65 -5.76
C SER A 221 -15.68 5.32 -6.12
N GLN A 222 -14.52 5.01 -5.52
CA GLN A 222 -13.85 3.71 -5.59
C GLN A 222 -13.93 2.87 -4.29
N GLU A 223 -13.90 3.48 -3.11
CA GLU A 223 -13.88 2.74 -1.83
C GLU A 223 -15.30 2.40 -1.35
N LYS A 224 -15.81 1.18 -1.60
CA LYS A 224 -17.08 0.72 -0.98
C LYS A 224 -16.85 0.25 0.45
N PHE A 225 -17.85 0.42 1.35
CA PHE A 225 -17.84 -0.24 2.66
C PHE A 225 -17.60 -1.75 2.49
N SER A 226 -16.44 -2.22 2.96
CA SER A 226 -16.01 -3.58 2.73
C SER A 226 -16.43 -4.47 3.87
N ARG A 227 -17.41 -5.35 3.60
CA ARG A 227 -17.82 -6.42 4.52
C ARG A 227 -16.69 -7.43 4.75
N LEU A 228 -15.80 -7.58 3.77
CA LEU A 228 -14.62 -8.44 3.88
C LEU A 228 -13.69 -7.95 4.99
N TYR A 229 -13.50 -6.64 5.15
CA TYR A 229 -12.69 -6.08 6.23
C TYR A 229 -13.25 -6.42 7.61
N ILE A 230 -14.58 -6.38 7.79
CA ILE A 230 -15.23 -6.80 9.04
C ILE A 230 -15.01 -8.30 9.31
N LEU A 231 -15.15 -9.13 8.29
CA LEU A 231 -14.93 -10.57 8.41
C LEU A 231 -13.48 -10.90 8.78
N MET A 232 -12.51 -10.24 8.13
CA MET A 232 -11.09 -10.41 8.42
C MET A 232 -10.74 -9.95 9.84
N MET A 233 -11.24 -8.80 10.27
CA MET A 233 -11.11 -8.34 11.66
C MET A 233 -11.64 -9.36 12.66
N LEU A 234 -12.79 -9.97 12.39
CA LEU A 234 -13.34 -11.04 13.23
C LEU A 234 -12.38 -12.23 13.29
N GLY A 235 -11.80 -12.63 12.15
CA GLY A 235 -10.74 -13.64 12.08
C GLY A 235 -9.54 -13.31 12.96
N TYR A 236 -9.02 -12.08 12.88
CA TYR A 236 -7.95 -11.60 13.76
C TYR A 236 -8.33 -11.67 15.23
N GLY A 237 -9.56 -11.29 15.59
CA GLY A 237 -10.09 -11.40 16.95
C GLY A 237 -10.10 -12.84 17.46
N LEU A 238 -10.55 -13.80 16.63
CA LEU A 238 -10.57 -15.22 16.98
C LEU A 238 -9.15 -15.79 17.19
N ILE A 239 -8.21 -15.44 16.30
CA ILE A 239 -6.80 -15.82 16.43
C ILE A 239 -6.20 -15.24 17.71
N ALA A 240 -6.47 -13.96 18.00
CA ALA A 240 -5.99 -13.30 19.21
C ALA A 240 -6.54 -13.97 20.48
N ILE A 241 -7.82 -14.38 20.50
CA ILE A 241 -8.41 -15.13 21.62
C ILE A 241 -7.69 -16.47 21.83
N ALA A 242 -7.39 -17.19 20.74
CA ALA A 242 -6.65 -18.46 20.81
C ALA A 242 -5.23 -18.25 21.37
N LEU A 243 -4.52 -17.22 20.89
CA LEU A 243 -3.20 -16.85 21.37
C LEU A 243 -3.21 -16.44 22.85
N LEU A 244 -4.18 -15.63 23.28
CA LEU A 244 -4.33 -15.25 24.69
C LEU A 244 -4.61 -16.45 25.59
N ARG A 245 -5.40 -17.42 25.11
CA ARG A 245 -5.62 -18.66 25.85
C ARG A 245 -4.32 -19.42 26.08
N TYR A 246 -3.45 -19.48 25.07
CA TYR A 246 -2.19 -20.19 25.16
C TYR A 246 -1.11 -19.41 25.94
N HIS A 247 -0.87 -18.13 25.59
CA HIS A 247 0.24 -17.32 26.11
C HIS A 247 -0.07 -16.55 27.39
N PHE A 248 -1.34 -16.33 27.74
CA PHE A 248 -1.74 -15.65 28.98
C PHE A 248 -2.31 -16.62 30.01
N ILE A 249 -3.40 -17.33 29.67
CA ILE A 249 -4.11 -18.18 30.65
C ILE A 249 -3.23 -19.33 31.13
N ASN A 250 -2.57 -20.02 30.19
CA ASN A 250 -1.72 -21.18 30.47
C ASN A 250 -0.25 -20.80 30.80
N ARG A 251 0.06 -19.50 30.95
CA ARG A 251 1.43 -19.01 31.16
C ARG A 251 2.04 -19.56 32.44
N LYS A 252 3.27 -20.07 32.38
CA LYS A 252 4.05 -20.40 33.59
C LYS A 252 4.69 -19.13 34.14
N ALA A 253 4.63 -18.91 35.45
CA ALA A 253 5.21 -17.73 36.11
C ALA A 253 6.73 -17.64 35.91
N GLU A 254 7.40 -18.78 35.79
CA GLU A 254 8.85 -18.92 35.59
C GLU A 254 9.36 -18.25 34.29
N ARG A 255 8.51 -18.07 33.28
CA ARG A 255 8.89 -17.44 32.01
C ARG A 255 9.08 -15.92 32.12
N THR A 256 8.70 -15.32 33.23
CA THR A 256 8.81 -13.87 33.46
C THR A 256 10.28 -13.45 33.50
N ASP A 257 10.62 -12.40 32.75
CA ASP A 257 11.98 -11.82 32.66
C ASP A 257 13.03 -12.74 32.00
N GLN A 258 12.59 -13.85 31.39
CA GLN A 258 13.43 -14.73 30.58
C GLN A 258 13.55 -14.21 29.14
N ILE A 259 14.45 -14.81 28.34
CA ILE A 259 14.59 -14.50 26.91
C ILE A 259 13.28 -14.85 26.20
N SER A 260 12.79 -13.96 25.34
CA SER A 260 11.58 -14.17 24.53
C SER A 260 11.88 -15.13 23.36
N ASP A 261 11.84 -16.43 23.61
CA ASP A 261 12.24 -17.51 22.68
C ASP A 261 11.08 -18.24 22.00
N ASP A 262 9.85 -17.76 22.17
CA ASP A 262 8.67 -18.34 21.52
C ASP A 262 8.82 -18.35 19.99
N LYS A 263 8.21 -19.32 19.32
CA LYS A 263 8.30 -19.43 17.86
C LYS A 263 7.75 -18.18 17.17
N LEU A 264 6.73 -17.54 17.74
CA LEU A 264 6.09 -16.34 17.21
C LEU A 264 6.72 -15.03 17.71
N SER A 265 7.82 -15.06 18.47
CA SER A 265 8.52 -13.85 18.89
C SER A 265 9.60 -13.45 17.87
N TYR A 266 10.79 -13.04 18.34
CA TYR A 266 11.93 -12.67 17.50
C TYR A 266 12.26 -13.67 16.39
N PRO A 267 12.26 -15.00 16.59
CA PRO A 267 12.62 -15.94 15.53
C PRO A 267 11.72 -15.82 14.30
N PHE A 268 10.41 -15.64 14.48
CA PHE A 268 9.49 -15.47 13.36
C PHE A 268 9.67 -14.09 12.73
N ILE A 269 9.66 -13.03 13.54
CA ILE A 269 9.72 -11.65 13.05
C ILE A 269 11.00 -11.42 12.24
N ILE A 270 12.17 -11.74 12.79
CA ILE A 270 13.45 -11.47 12.12
C ILE A 270 13.51 -12.21 10.77
N ASN A 271 13.07 -13.46 10.72
CA ASN A 271 13.09 -14.25 9.49
C ASN A 271 12.01 -13.78 8.49
N ALA A 272 10.82 -13.39 8.94
CA ALA A 272 9.77 -12.87 8.07
C ALA A 272 10.20 -11.56 7.41
N TYR A 273 10.75 -10.62 8.19
CA TYR A 273 11.31 -9.36 7.65
C TYR A 273 12.46 -9.63 6.68
N LEU A 274 13.38 -10.54 7.02
CA LEU A 274 14.48 -10.92 6.12
C LEU A 274 13.93 -11.43 4.79
N ILE A 275 13.00 -12.39 4.81
CA ILE A 275 12.44 -12.99 3.60
C ILE A 275 11.73 -11.93 2.76
N LEU A 276 10.88 -11.08 3.36
CA LEU A 276 10.15 -10.05 2.63
C LEU A 276 11.08 -9.03 1.96
N ILE A 277 12.13 -8.57 2.67
CA ILE A 277 13.10 -7.63 2.09
C ILE A 277 13.91 -8.32 0.98
N LEU A 278 14.39 -9.55 1.21
CA LEU A 278 15.10 -10.33 0.19
C LEU A 278 14.24 -10.60 -1.04
N LEU A 279 12.93 -10.77 -0.85
CA LEU A 279 11.96 -10.97 -1.92
C LEU A 279 11.80 -9.70 -2.74
N SER A 280 11.61 -8.54 -2.08
CA SER A 280 11.57 -7.23 -2.75
C SER A 280 12.84 -6.95 -3.56
N LEU A 281 14.01 -7.22 -2.99
CA LEU A 281 15.28 -7.07 -3.70
C LEU A 281 15.38 -8.04 -4.88
N ALA A 282 14.96 -9.30 -4.69
CA ALA A 282 15.02 -10.30 -5.75
C ALA A 282 14.12 -9.93 -6.95
N TRP A 283 12.94 -9.34 -6.72
CA TRP A 283 12.09 -8.84 -7.79
C TRP A 283 12.83 -7.81 -8.64
N SER A 284 13.40 -6.79 -8.00
CA SER A 284 14.06 -5.69 -8.72
C SER A 284 15.36 -6.11 -9.40
N VAL A 285 16.10 -7.06 -8.82
CA VAL A 285 17.31 -7.63 -9.43
C VAL A 285 16.98 -8.47 -10.66
N VAL A 286 15.95 -9.33 -10.59
CA VAL A 286 15.62 -10.24 -11.70
C VAL A 286 14.98 -9.50 -12.87
N SER A 287 14.20 -8.45 -12.59
CA SER A 287 13.58 -7.64 -13.63
C SER A 287 14.52 -6.61 -14.26
N ASP A 288 15.81 -6.58 -13.86
CA ASP A 288 16.79 -5.56 -14.24
C ASP A 288 16.30 -4.11 -14.03
N SER A 289 15.37 -3.87 -13.09
CA SER A 289 14.79 -2.54 -12.90
C SER A 289 15.76 -1.57 -12.24
N VAL A 290 16.74 -2.08 -11.49
CA VAL A 290 17.80 -1.28 -10.84
C VAL A 290 19.09 -2.11 -10.74
N ASN A 291 20.20 -1.57 -11.27
CA ASN A 291 21.54 -2.16 -11.10
C ASN A 291 22.17 -1.74 -9.76
N GLY A 292 23.04 -2.57 -9.18
CA GLY A 292 23.88 -2.20 -8.02
C GLY A 292 23.37 -2.64 -6.64
N PHE A 293 22.55 -3.68 -6.55
CA PHE A 293 21.98 -4.16 -5.28
C PHE A 293 22.91 -5.02 -4.42
N GLU A 294 24.12 -5.37 -4.88
CA GLU A 294 25.05 -6.24 -4.17
C GLU A 294 25.39 -5.69 -2.77
N PHE A 295 25.54 -4.36 -2.67
CA PHE A 295 25.77 -3.67 -1.40
C PHE A 295 24.59 -3.84 -0.42
N PHE A 296 23.34 -3.83 -0.91
CA PHE A 296 22.15 -3.99 -0.08
C PHE A 296 22.01 -5.42 0.46
N TYR A 297 22.35 -6.44 -0.33
CA TYR A 297 22.42 -7.82 0.18
C TYR A 297 23.48 -7.97 1.27
N LEU A 298 24.66 -7.36 1.10
CA LEU A 298 25.72 -7.37 2.10
C LEU A 298 25.29 -6.64 3.39
N LEU A 299 24.70 -5.46 3.27
CA LEU A 299 24.18 -4.69 4.40
C LEU A 299 23.10 -5.47 5.16
N LEU A 300 22.16 -6.09 4.43
CA LEU A 300 21.09 -6.90 5.01
C LEU A 300 21.63 -8.12 5.75
N PHE A 301 22.70 -8.74 5.25
CA PHE A 301 23.40 -9.81 5.95
C PHE A 301 23.91 -9.34 7.33
N PHE A 302 24.61 -8.20 7.38
CA PHE A 302 25.09 -7.66 8.66
C PHE A 302 23.95 -7.32 9.62
N ILE A 303 22.89 -6.68 9.13
CA ILE A 303 21.70 -6.37 9.94
C ILE A 303 21.06 -7.65 10.49
N TYR A 304 20.91 -8.68 9.66
CA TYR A 304 20.32 -9.96 10.08
C TYR A 304 21.16 -10.68 11.14
N ILE A 305 22.50 -10.65 10.99
CA ILE A 305 23.42 -11.23 11.97
C ILE A 305 23.34 -10.47 13.30
N VAL A 306 23.34 -9.13 13.27
CA VAL A 306 23.18 -8.30 14.47
C VAL A 306 21.83 -8.57 15.14
N ALA A 307 20.73 -8.58 14.39
CA ALA A 307 19.40 -8.88 14.93
C ALA A 307 19.33 -10.28 15.57
N SER A 308 19.96 -11.27 14.93
CA SER A 308 20.07 -12.64 15.45
C SER A 308 20.86 -12.72 16.75
N PHE A 309 21.89 -11.88 16.93
CA PHE A 309 22.65 -11.79 18.19
C PHE A 309 21.87 -11.08 19.28
N VAL A 310 21.20 -9.97 18.96
CA VAL A 310 20.35 -9.22 19.91
C VAL A 310 19.29 -10.16 20.49
N TYR A 311 18.65 -10.98 19.63
CA TYR A 311 17.69 -12.00 20.06
C TYR A 311 18.29 -13.02 21.03
N LYS A 312 19.43 -13.64 20.67
CA LYS A 312 20.03 -14.71 21.50
C LYS A 312 20.76 -14.21 22.73
N ARG A 313 20.96 -12.89 22.87
CA ARG A 313 21.79 -12.22 23.90
C ARG A 313 23.17 -12.88 24.09
N THR A 314 23.69 -13.52 23.04
CA THR A 314 24.95 -14.26 23.06
C THR A 314 25.70 -14.02 21.74
N LEU A 315 26.98 -13.65 21.84
CA LEU A 315 27.86 -13.34 20.70
C LEU A 315 28.48 -14.60 20.05
N ARG A 316 27.93 -15.78 20.30
CA ARG A 316 28.46 -17.02 19.71
C ARG A 316 28.05 -17.08 18.25
N ILE A 317 29.01 -16.90 17.35
CA ILE A 317 28.83 -17.09 15.91
C ILE A 317 28.44 -18.56 15.69
N THR A 318 27.18 -18.77 15.31
CA THR A 318 26.68 -20.08 14.93
C THR A 318 26.55 -20.10 13.41
N TRP A 319 26.83 -21.22 12.76
CA TRP A 319 26.73 -21.32 11.29
C TRP A 319 25.28 -21.27 10.79
N ARG A 320 24.30 -21.57 11.66
CA ARG A 320 22.88 -21.71 11.29
C ARG A 320 22.26 -20.43 10.69
N PRO A 321 22.39 -19.22 11.29
CA PRO A 321 21.87 -18.00 10.68
C PRO A 321 22.55 -17.69 9.34
N ILE A 322 23.85 -17.96 9.21
CA ILE A 322 24.58 -17.76 7.95
C ILE A 322 24.03 -18.69 6.86
N ALA A 323 23.89 -19.98 7.16
CA ALA A 323 23.32 -20.95 6.23
C ALA A 323 21.87 -20.63 5.87
N PHE A 324 21.07 -20.19 6.84
CA PHE A 324 19.69 -19.76 6.60
C PHE A 324 19.63 -18.54 5.68
N PHE A 325 20.47 -17.53 5.90
CA PHE A 325 20.53 -16.34 5.05
C PHE A 325 20.89 -16.70 3.61
N ILE A 326 21.94 -17.50 3.41
CA ILE A 326 22.36 -17.95 2.07
C ILE A 326 21.22 -18.73 1.38
N PHE A 327 20.59 -19.65 2.11
CA PHE A 327 19.44 -20.40 1.60
C PHE A 327 18.27 -19.47 1.24
N ALA A 328 17.94 -18.51 2.11
CA ALA A 328 16.86 -17.56 1.87
C ALA A 328 17.13 -16.70 0.62
N CYS A 329 18.36 -16.19 0.45
CA CYS A 329 18.75 -15.44 -0.75
C CYS A 329 18.59 -16.29 -2.02
N LEU A 330 19.08 -17.54 -2.00
CA LEU A 330 18.94 -18.43 -3.15
C LEU A 330 17.47 -18.74 -3.43
N ALA A 331 16.67 -19.00 -2.39
CA ALA A 331 15.26 -19.30 -2.53
C ALA A 331 14.47 -18.12 -3.10
N THR A 332 14.69 -16.89 -2.61
CA THR A 332 13.99 -15.71 -3.14
C THR A 332 14.41 -15.37 -4.55
N LEU A 333 15.70 -15.51 -4.91
CA LEU A 333 16.17 -15.32 -6.28
C LEU A 333 15.62 -16.37 -7.24
N VAL A 334 15.59 -17.65 -6.85
CA VAL A 334 14.99 -18.72 -7.67
C VAL A 334 13.49 -18.45 -7.85
N PHE A 335 12.80 -18.07 -6.79
CA PHE A 335 11.38 -17.74 -6.87
C PHE A 335 11.13 -16.52 -7.77
N ALA A 336 11.97 -15.49 -7.67
CA ALA A 336 11.93 -14.33 -8.56
C ALA A 336 12.16 -14.70 -10.02
N LYS A 337 13.17 -15.53 -10.29
CA LYS A 337 13.46 -16.02 -11.62
C LYS A 337 12.32 -16.85 -12.22
N ILE A 338 11.68 -17.70 -11.41
CA ILE A 338 10.47 -18.42 -11.84
C ILE A 338 9.36 -17.43 -12.19
N GLY A 339 9.13 -16.43 -11.34
CA GLY A 339 8.16 -15.36 -11.60
C GLY A 339 8.42 -14.65 -12.93
N TRP A 340 9.68 -14.33 -13.25
CA TRP A 340 10.05 -13.69 -14.52
C TRP A 340 9.86 -14.62 -15.72
N MET A 341 10.33 -15.87 -15.62
CA MET A 341 10.18 -16.89 -16.67
C MET A 341 8.73 -17.27 -16.96
N THR A 342 7.84 -17.04 -16.00
CA THR A 342 6.40 -17.28 -16.13
C THR A 342 5.63 -15.98 -16.34
N GLU A 343 6.31 -14.90 -16.73
CA GLU A 343 5.69 -13.63 -17.11
C GLU A 343 4.77 -13.08 -16.01
N GLY A 344 5.34 -12.96 -14.80
CA GLY A 344 4.63 -12.50 -13.62
C GLY A 344 3.67 -13.53 -13.05
N PHE A 345 4.00 -14.82 -13.14
CA PHE A 345 3.08 -15.93 -12.85
C PHE A 345 1.79 -15.91 -13.70
N GLY A 346 1.90 -15.45 -14.95
CA GLY A 346 0.80 -15.28 -15.89
C GLY A 346 -0.10 -14.07 -15.60
N LEU A 347 0.23 -13.25 -14.59
CA LEU A 347 -0.58 -12.08 -14.23
C LEU A 347 -0.55 -11.00 -15.31
N SER A 348 0.53 -10.89 -16.10
CA SER A 348 0.61 -9.97 -17.24
C SER A 348 -0.32 -10.33 -18.41
N HIS A 349 -0.81 -11.56 -18.43
CA HIS A 349 -1.73 -12.07 -19.46
C HIS A 349 -3.15 -12.23 -18.95
N LEU A 350 -3.46 -11.77 -17.73
CA LEU A 350 -4.82 -11.82 -17.25
C LEU A 350 -5.75 -11.11 -18.26
N PRO A 351 -6.87 -11.75 -18.63
CA PRO A 351 -7.79 -11.18 -19.60
C PRO A 351 -8.27 -9.84 -19.06
N HIS A 352 -7.98 -8.79 -19.82
CA HIS A 352 -8.58 -7.50 -19.55
C HIS A 352 -10.04 -7.64 -19.92
N GLU A 353 -10.93 -7.37 -18.99
CA GLU A 353 -12.34 -7.29 -19.33
C GLU A 353 -12.52 -6.02 -20.17
N LEU A 354 -12.44 -6.20 -21.50
CA LEU A 354 -12.75 -5.15 -22.47
C LEU A 354 -14.24 -4.83 -22.34
N PHE A 355 -14.58 -3.56 -22.26
CA PHE A 355 -15.96 -3.09 -22.08
C PHE A 355 -16.62 -3.60 -20.80
N THR A 356 -15.94 -3.56 -19.65
CA THR A 356 -16.67 -3.68 -18.36
C THR A 356 -17.70 -2.59 -18.19
N GLU A 357 -17.46 -1.45 -18.84
CA GLU A 357 -18.29 -0.26 -18.79
C GLU A 357 -18.68 0.21 -20.20
N ARG A 358 -19.32 1.37 -20.29
CA ARG A 358 -19.87 1.90 -21.52
C ARG A 358 -18.81 2.23 -22.58
N TYR A 359 -17.62 2.67 -22.16
CA TYR A 359 -16.53 3.08 -23.05
C TYR A 359 -15.23 2.35 -22.73
N LEU A 360 -14.50 1.97 -23.78
CA LEU A 360 -13.11 1.51 -23.74
C LEU A 360 -12.21 2.60 -24.30
N HIS A 361 -11.16 2.95 -23.58
CA HIS A 361 -10.19 3.97 -23.99
C HIS A 361 -8.82 3.37 -24.24
N TYR A 362 -8.19 3.83 -25.32
CA TYR A 362 -6.78 3.63 -25.60
C TYR A 362 -6.10 5.00 -25.65
N ASN A 363 -5.18 5.23 -24.73
CA ASN A 363 -4.33 6.41 -24.72
C ASN A 363 -2.93 5.99 -25.14
N TYR A 364 -2.40 6.64 -26.17
CA TYR A 364 -1.07 6.34 -26.71
C TYR A 364 -0.22 7.59 -26.67
N SER A 365 1.05 7.43 -26.27
CA SER A 365 2.05 8.47 -26.39
C SER A 365 3.39 7.90 -26.82
N ALA A 366 4.12 8.62 -27.67
CA ALA A 366 5.38 8.13 -28.22
C ALA A 366 6.34 9.25 -28.62
N ASP A 367 7.60 9.14 -28.22
CA ASP A 367 8.69 9.90 -28.86
C ASP A 367 9.30 9.06 -29.99
N VAL A 368 9.23 9.57 -31.23
CA VAL A 368 9.65 8.86 -32.45
C VAL A 368 10.46 9.78 -33.37
N SER A 369 11.15 9.19 -34.35
CA SER A 369 11.91 9.95 -35.35
C SER A 369 10.99 10.80 -36.22
N ILE A 370 11.38 12.06 -36.50
CA ILE A 370 10.63 12.92 -37.45
C ILE A 370 10.63 12.29 -38.85
N ASP A 371 11.75 11.68 -39.25
CA ASP A 371 11.90 11.10 -40.59
C ASP A 371 11.00 9.89 -40.83
N ASN A 372 10.80 9.08 -39.78
CA ASN A 372 9.94 7.90 -39.80
C ASN A 372 9.24 7.74 -38.45
N LEU A 373 7.92 8.00 -38.43
CA LEU A 373 7.12 7.91 -37.19
C LEU A 373 7.04 6.48 -36.62
N GLY A 374 7.34 5.47 -37.43
CA GLY A 374 7.43 4.08 -37.00
C GLY A 374 8.80 3.68 -36.44
N GLU A 375 9.72 4.63 -36.27
CA GLU A 375 11.07 4.38 -35.74
C GLU A 375 11.28 5.15 -34.42
N GLN A 376 11.89 4.47 -33.45
CA GLN A 376 12.24 5.07 -32.17
C GLN A 376 13.47 5.95 -32.32
N ILE A 377 13.56 6.99 -31.49
CA ILE A 377 14.78 7.78 -31.37
C ILE A 377 15.83 7.03 -30.53
N PRO A 378 17.12 7.07 -30.94
CA PRO A 378 18.20 6.43 -30.18
C PRO A 378 18.51 7.17 -28.87
N ASP A 379 18.39 8.50 -28.88
CA ASP A 379 18.49 9.38 -27.72
C ASP A 379 17.73 10.70 -27.97
N TYR A 380 17.59 11.51 -26.93
CA TYR A 380 16.96 12.83 -27.00
C TYR A 380 17.86 13.91 -27.60
N ASN A 381 19.04 13.58 -28.12
CA ASN A 381 19.93 14.55 -28.76
C ASN A 381 19.59 14.76 -30.25
N HIS A 382 18.66 13.98 -30.79
CA HIS A 382 18.18 14.08 -32.15
C HIS A 382 16.82 14.79 -32.21
N ASP A 383 16.50 15.34 -33.38
CA ASP A 383 15.15 15.84 -33.67
C ASP A 383 14.13 14.70 -33.57
N TYR A 384 13.01 14.98 -32.91
CA TYR A 384 11.99 13.97 -32.65
C TYR A 384 10.57 14.53 -32.75
N ALA A 385 9.61 13.65 -32.95
CA ALA A 385 8.20 13.95 -32.92
C ALA A 385 7.57 13.24 -31.72
N TYR A 386 6.92 13.99 -30.85
CA TYR A 386 6.03 13.43 -29.84
C TYR A 386 4.65 13.23 -30.46
N ILE A 387 4.10 12.02 -30.38
CA ILE A 387 2.79 11.65 -30.88
C ILE A 387 1.88 11.34 -29.69
N SER A 388 0.66 11.85 -29.70
CA SER A 388 -0.36 11.43 -28.72
C SER A 388 -1.76 11.35 -29.32
N PHE A 389 -2.57 10.44 -28.79
CA PHE A 389 -4.02 10.39 -29.05
C PHE A 389 -4.77 9.69 -27.91
N ASP A 390 -6.07 10.00 -27.80
CA ASP A 390 -7.04 9.30 -26.95
C ASP A 390 -8.17 8.77 -27.83
N LEU A 391 -8.26 7.45 -27.94
CA LEU A 391 -9.31 6.76 -28.68
C LEU A 391 -10.36 6.22 -27.71
N SER A 392 -11.56 6.81 -27.75
CA SER A 392 -12.73 6.32 -27.00
C SER A 392 -13.65 5.49 -27.89
N ILE A 393 -13.87 4.23 -27.52
CA ILE A 393 -14.71 3.26 -28.23
C ILE A 393 -15.95 2.98 -27.39
N PRO A 394 -17.17 3.32 -27.85
CA PRO A 394 -18.40 2.90 -27.20
C PRO A 394 -18.61 1.39 -27.34
N SER A 395 -19.00 0.73 -26.25
CA SER A 395 -19.34 -0.72 -26.21
C SER A 395 -20.34 -1.15 -27.28
N GLU A 396 -21.34 -0.31 -27.57
CA GLU A 396 -22.34 -0.54 -28.62
C GLU A 396 -21.73 -0.63 -30.04
N LYS A 397 -20.56 -0.04 -30.24
CA LYS A 397 -19.83 -0.01 -31.52
C LYS A 397 -18.62 -0.93 -31.55
N ALA A 398 -18.42 -1.79 -30.55
CA ALA A 398 -17.25 -2.66 -30.47
C ALA A 398 -16.98 -3.45 -31.76
N ALA A 399 -18.03 -3.91 -32.45
CA ALA A 399 -17.91 -4.65 -33.72
C ALA A 399 -17.35 -3.78 -34.87
N GLU A 400 -17.64 -2.48 -34.89
CA GLU A 400 -17.12 -1.54 -35.91
C GLU A 400 -15.62 -1.28 -35.72
N TYR A 401 -15.14 -1.38 -34.49
CA TYR A 401 -13.75 -1.13 -34.10
C TYR A 401 -12.92 -2.40 -33.91
N ALA A 402 -13.47 -3.59 -34.22
CA ALA A 402 -12.82 -4.88 -33.95
C ALA A 402 -11.38 -4.95 -34.48
N GLY A 403 -11.13 -4.48 -35.71
CA GLY A 403 -9.78 -4.47 -36.28
C GLY A 403 -8.79 -3.53 -35.59
N LEU A 404 -9.27 -2.42 -34.98
CA LEU A 404 -8.43 -1.55 -34.15
C LEU A 404 -8.17 -2.17 -32.78
N ILE A 405 -9.19 -2.78 -32.17
CA ILE A 405 -9.07 -3.48 -30.90
C ILE A 405 -8.04 -4.61 -31.01
N ASP A 406 -8.15 -5.46 -32.03
CA ASP A 406 -7.19 -6.56 -32.29
C ASP A 406 -5.75 -6.04 -32.44
N LYS A 407 -5.59 -4.86 -33.05
CA LYS A 407 -4.29 -4.22 -33.23
C LYS A 407 -3.70 -3.69 -31.93
N PHE A 408 -4.50 -3.02 -31.10
CA PHE A 408 -4.03 -2.56 -29.79
C PHE A 408 -3.74 -3.74 -28.85
N GLU A 409 -4.50 -4.83 -28.94
CA GLU A 409 -4.19 -6.07 -28.22
C GLU A 409 -2.89 -6.72 -28.72
N ALA A 410 -2.60 -6.67 -30.02
CA ALA A 410 -1.32 -7.11 -30.56
C ALA A 410 -0.16 -6.26 -30.02
N LEU A 411 -0.27 -4.92 -30.06
CA LEU A 411 0.72 -4.00 -29.48
C LEU A 411 0.94 -4.24 -27.99
N ARG A 412 -0.14 -4.54 -27.25
CA ARG A 412 -0.09 -4.89 -25.83
C ARG A 412 0.72 -6.17 -25.62
N ASN A 413 0.44 -7.22 -26.39
CA ASN A 413 1.18 -8.49 -26.30
C ASN A 413 2.66 -8.31 -26.67
N ASP A 414 2.97 -7.46 -27.63
CA ASP A 414 4.34 -7.09 -27.99
C ASP A 414 5.02 -6.33 -26.85
N ALA A 415 4.32 -5.39 -26.19
CA ALA A 415 4.85 -4.67 -25.04
C ALA A 415 5.15 -5.62 -23.86
N VAL A 416 4.25 -6.57 -23.58
CA VAL A 416 4.48 -7.62 -22.56
C VAL A 416 5.70 -8.46 -22.94
N THR A 417 5.79 -8.87 -24.21
CA THR A 417 6.92 -9.65 -24.72
C THR A 417 8.24 -8.89 -24.60
N ASN A 418 8.24 -7.60 -24.95
CA ASN A 418 9.41 -6.71 -24.86
C ASN A 418 9.82 -6.48 -23.41
N PHE A 419 8.87 -6.37 -22.48
CA PHE A 419 9.15 -6.26 -21.06
C PHE A 419 9.98 -7.45 -20.53
N TYR A 420 9.58 -8.69 -20.86
CA TYR A 420 10.27 -9.89 -20.39
C TYR A 420 11.53 -10.24 -21.21
N LYS A 421 11.62 -9.78 -22.46
CA LYS A 421 12.79 -9.95 -23.33
C LYS A 421 13.85 -8.86 -23.18
N SER A 422 13.56 -7.75 -22.50
CA SER A 422 14.52 -6.65 -22.43
C SER A 422 15.82 -7.10 -21.76
N SER A 423 16.87 -7.26 -22.56
CA SER A 423 18.25 -7.24 -22.07
C SER A 423 18.68 -5.78 -21.88
N LYS A 424 19.81 -5.58 -21.20
CA LYS A 424 20.50 -4.28 -21.07
C LYS A 424 20.75 -3.53 -22.40
N ASP A 425 20.55 -4.19 -23.53
CA ASP A 425 20.81 -3.70 -24.87
C ASP A 425 19.54 -3.23 -25.62
N MET A 426 18.35 -3.36 -25.02
CA MET A 426 17.13 -2.78 -25.61
C MET A 426 17.00 -1.31 -25.20
N PRO A 427 16.88 -0.37 -26.15
CA PRO A 427 16.68 1.03 -25.83
C PRO A 427 15.39 1.19 -25.02
N ASN A 428 15.44 2.02 -23.97
CA ASN A 428 14.23 2.42 -23.26
C ASN A 428 13.34 3.15 -24.28
N THR A 429 12.26 2.51 -24.71
CA THR A 429 11.34 3.12 -25.65
C THR A 429 10.50 4.13 -24.87
N ASN A 430 10.43 5.36 -25.32
CA ASN A 430 9.51 6.37 -24.76
C ASN A 430 8.13 6.26 -25.42
N VAL A 431 7.65 5.02 -25.54
CA VAL A 431 6.35 4.69 -26.10
C VAL A 431 5.52 4.04 -25.00
N SER A 432 4.35 4.62 -24.75
CA SER A 432 3.39 4.14 -23.76
C SER A 432 2.00 3.94 -24.36
N LEU A 433 1.33 2.89 -23.90
CA LEU A 433 -0.05 2.56 -24.26
C LEU A 433 -0.82 2.29 -22.97
N SER A 434 -1.80 3.13 -22.68
CA SER A 434 -2.72 2.91 -21.57
C SER A 434 -4.08 2.44 -22.07
N VAL A 435 -4.67 1.48 -21.36
CA VAL A 435 -5.99 0.91 -21.65
C VAL A 435 -6.86 1.01 -20.41
N TYR A 436 -8.06 1.56 -20.53
CA TYR A 436 -9.00 1.68 -19.40
C TYR A 436 -10.46 1.71 -19.83
N ASN A 437 -11.35 1.44 -18.89
CA ASN A 437 -12.79 1.50 -19.07
C ASN A 437 -13.37 2.72 -18.33
N ASN A 438 -14.36 3.37 -18.95
CA ASN A 438 -15.06 4.52 -18.38
C ASN A 438 -16.58 4.36 -18.49
N THR A 439 -17.32 4.91 -17.52
CA THR A 439 -18.78 5.01 -17.56
C THR A 439 -19.27 6.20 -18.41
N GLY A 440 -18.42 7.22 -18.57
CA GLY A 440 -18.59 8.40 -19.44
C GLY A 440 -17.28 9.17 -19.62
N ASN A 441 -17.27 10.17 -20.52
CA ASN A 441 -16.04 10.91 -20.88
C ASN A 441 -15.33 11.58 -19.69
N ASP A 442 -16.06 11.99 -18.65
CA ASP A 442 -15.51 12.63 -17.43
C ASP A 442 -15.57 11.72 -16.19
N SER A 443 -15.71 10.40 -16.38
CA SER A 443 -15.78 9.45 -15.26
C SER A 443 -14.41 8.90 -14.86
N ALA A 444 -14.29 8.44 -13.61
CA ALA A 444 -13.06 7.82 -13.12
C ALA A 444 -12.69 6.58 -13.96
N SER A 445 -11.41 6.46 -14.30
CA SER A 445 -10.84 5.29 -14.99
C SER A 445 -10.97 4.04 -14.14
N LEU A 446 -11.62 3.03 -14.71
CA LEU A 446 -11.74 1.68 -14.17
C LEU A 446 -10.86 0.74 -14.99
N ASN A 447 -10.26 -0.26 -14.33
CA ASN A 447 -9.40 -1.23 -15.01
C ASN A 447 -8.30 -0.56 -15.87
N TYR A 448 -7.60 0.42 -15.29
CA TYR A 448 -6.55 1.17 -15.96
C TYR A 448 -5.24 0.39 -15.96
N TYR A 449 -4.69 0.11 -17.14
CA TYR A 449 -3.41 -0.58 -17.34
C TYR A 449 -2.52 0.29 -18.20
N ASN A 450 -1.25 0.45 -17.83
CA ASN A 450 -0.29 1.25 -18.58
C ASN A 450 0.92 0.40 -19.01
N TYR A 451 1.08 0.23 -20.31
CA TYR A 451 2.15 -0.53 -20.93
C TYR A 451 3.23 0.41 -21.44
N ASN A 452 4.46 0.18 -21.01
CA ASN A 452 5.66 0.80 -21.59
C ASN A 452 6.30 -0.19 -22.57
N ARG A 453 7.29 0.25 -23.34
CA ARG A 453 8.04 -0.63 -24.27
C ARG A 453 7.19 -1.16 -25.43
N VAL A 454 6.21 -0.36 -25.81
CA VAL A 454 5.33 -0.61 -26.93
C VAL A 454 6.09 -0.29 -28.22
N PRO A 455 6.03 -1.13 -29.26
CA PRO A 455 6.56 -0.75 -30.57
C PRO A 455 5.87 0.52 -31.10
N PRO A 456 6.59 1.46 -31.72
CA PRO A 456 5.97 2.64 -32.32
C PRO A 456 5.02 2.24 -33.45
N LEU A 457 3.90 2.94 -33.54
CA LEU A 457 2.93 2.78 -34.62
C LEU A 457 3.50 3.26 -35.96
N SER A 458 3.27 2.53 -37.04
CA SER A 458 3.67 2.99 -38.37
C SER A 458 2.79 4.14 -38.86
N GLU A 459 3.24 4.91 -39.84
CA GLU A 459 2.44 5.98 -40.45
C GLU A 459 1.10 5.48 -41.03
N GLU A 460 1.06 4.28 -41.58
CA GLU A 460 -0.17 3.67 -42.08
C GLU A 460 -1.16 3.39 -40.94
N ASP A 461 -0.63 2.99 -39.79
CA ASP A 461 -1.41 2.74 -38.59
C ASP A 461 -2.00 4.05 -38.05
N LEU A 462 -1.18 5.09 -37.95
CA LEU A 462 -1.59 6.43 -37.53
C LEU A 462 -2.64 7.02 -38.48
N LYS A 463 -2.49 6.84 -39.79
CA LYS A 463 -3.51 7.25 -40.80
C LYS A 463 -4.81 6.48 -40.67
N THR A 464 -4.76 5.25 -40.19
CA THR A 464 -5.97 4.45 -39.93
C THR A 464 -6.65 4.97 -38.66
N ILE A 465 -5.89 5.23 -37.60
CA ILE A 465 -6.38 5.72 -36.31
C ILE A 465 -6.94 7.15 -36.43
N SER A 466 -6.32 8.02 -37.24
CA SER A 466 -6.76 9.41 -37.45
C SER A 466 -8.16 9.54 -38.05
N ARG A 467 -8.71 8.45 -38.63
CA ARG A 467 -10.10 8.39 -39.09
C ARG A 467 -11.11 8.29 -37.95
N TYR A 468 -10.66 7.89 -36.76
CA TYR A 468 -11.50 7.59 -35.61
C TYR A 468 -11.26 8.54 -34.43
N CYS A 469 -10.07 9.13 -34.31
CA CYS A 469 -9.74 10.13 -33.31
C CYS A 469 -8.72 11.15 -33.84
N GLU A 470 -8.57 12.28 -33.15
CA GLU A 470 -7.51 13.25 -33.45
C GLU A 470 -6.16 12.68 -33.02
N VAL A 471 -5.17 12.73 -33.92
CA VAL A 471 -3.78 12.34 -33.65
C VAL A 471 -2.96 13.61 -33.64
N THR A 472 -2.45 13.96 -32.47
CA THR A 472 -1.67 15.18 -32.29
C THR A 472 -0.18 14.85 -32.35
N ILE A 473 0.55 15.62 -33.16
CA ILE A 473 1.99 15.48 -33.36
C ILE A 473 2.68 16.79 -33.01
N TYR A 474 3.74 16.66 -32.24
CA TYR A 474 4.54 17.75 -31.73
C TYR A 474 6.00 17.54 -32.18
N PRO A 475 6.43 18.16 -33.29
CA PRO A 475 7.83 18.13 -33.69
C PRO A 475 8.68 19.00 -32.76
N ILE A 476 9.81 18.44 -32.33
CA ILE A 476 10.80 19.08 -31.47
C ILE A 476 12.14 19.04 -32.22
N ILE A 477 12.62 20.23 -32.57
CA ILE A 477 13.92 20.41 -33.24
C ILE A 477 14.96 20.73 -32.17
N ASN A 478 15.88 19.80 -31.95
CA ASN A 478 16.89 19.92 -30.92
C ASN A 478 18.04 20.83 -31.41
N LYS A 479 18.13 22.02 -30.81
CA LYS A 479 19.18 22.99 -31.13
C LYS A 479 20.37 22.93 -30.17
N ASN A 480 20.35 22.00 -29.22
CA ASN A 480 21.25 22.01 -28.07
C ASN A 480 22.62 21.42 -28.36
N TYR A 481 22.85 20.91 -29.57
CA TYR A 481 24.13 20.32 -29.97
C TYR A 481 24.68 20.97 -31.25
N ASP A 482 26.00 21.21 -31.27
CA ASP A 482 26.73 21.56 -32.49
C ASP A 482 26.98 20.30 -33.36
N ASP A 483 27.35 20.50 -34.64
CA ASP A 483 27.67 19.40 -35.60
C ASP A 483 28.78 18.45 -35.09
N ASP A 484 29.51 18.83 -34.05
CA ASP A 484 30.56 18.04 -33.39
C ASP A 484 30.11 17.35 -32.08
N GLY A 485 28.83 17.49 -31.69
CA GLY A 485 28.23 16.89 -30.50
C GLY A 485 28.46 17.65 -29.20
N SER A 486 28.97 18.89 -29.24
CA SER A 486 29.11 19.73 -28.04
C SER A 486 27.82 20.48 -27.67
N LEU A 487 27.55 20.62 -26.37
CA LEU A 487 26.36 21.30 -25.83
C LEU A 487 26.44 22.82 -26.05
N LYS A 488 25.41 23.40 -26.67
CA LYS A 488 25.21 24.86 -26.74
C LYS A 488 24.62 25.35 -25.42
N GLU A 489 25.39 26.14 -24.66
CA GLU A 489 25.01 26.63 -23.32
C GLU A 489 23.75 27.53 -23.29
N ASP A 490 23.26 28.03 -24.45
CA ASP A 490 22.15 28.99 -24.55
C ASP A 490 21.06 28.61 -25.59
N ALA A 491 21.00 27.36 -26.05
CA ALA A 491 19.97 26.94 -27.01
C ALA A 491 18.68 26.50 -26.29
N GLU A 492 17.54 26.98 -26.76
CA GLU A 492 16.22 26.48 -26.39
C GLU A 492 15.65 25.68 -27.56
N ASP A 493 15.00 24.55 -27.27
CA ASP A 493 14.33 23.72 -28.28
C ASP A 493 13.32 24.55 -29.07
N GLU A 494 13.32 24.43 -30.41
CA GLU A 494 12.36 25.16 -31.24
C GLU A 494 11.02 24.44 -31.28
N TYR A 495 10.03 25.03 -30.60
CA TYR A 495 8.65 24.56 -30.59
C TYR A 495 7.87 25.08 -31.81
N LEU A 496 7.41 24.18 -32.67
CA LEU A 496 6.68 24.52 -33.89
C LEU A 496 5.14 24.47 -33.75
N GLY A 497 4.63 24.12 -32.56
CA GLY A 497 3.21 24.00 -32.27
C GLY A 497 2.58 22.67 -32.68
N ASP A 498 1.40 22.40 -32.14
CA ASP A 498 0.61 21.20 -32.37
C ASP A 498 0.20 21.09 -33.84
N MET A 499 0.37 19.90 -34.41
CA MET A 499 -0.04 19.57 -35.77
C MET A 499 -0.90 18.31 -35.77
N ASP A 500 -1.95 18.30 -36.58
CA ASP A 500 -2.58 17.02 -36.96
C ASP A 500 -1.64 16.22 -37.88
N LEU A 501 -1.92 14.93 -38.03
CA LEU A 501 -1.08 14.00 -38.81
C LEU A 501 -0.83 14.48 -40.26
N ASP A 502 -1.85 14.98 -40.95
CA ASP A 502 -1.72 15.37 -42.36
C ASP A 502 -0.88 16.65 -42.50
N LYS A 503 -1.10 17.63 -41.62
CA LYS A 503 -0.33 18.86 -41.52
C LYS A 503 1.13 18.59 -41.16
N PHE A 504 1.38 17.64 -40.26
CA PHE A 504 2.73 17.23 -39.91
C PHE A 504 3.46 16.60 -41.11
N ILE A 505 2.81 15.69 -41.84
CA ILE A 505 3.41 15.04 -43.01
C ILE A 505 3.75 16.08 -44.09
N ASP A 506 2.83 17.02 -44.37
CA ASP A 506 3.09 18.10 -45.33
C ASP A 506 4.24 19.00 -44.86
N TRP A 507 4.28 19.38 -43.58
CA TRP A 507 5.38 20.16 -43.02
C TRP A 507 6.72 19.42 -43.13
N ARG A 508 6.77 18.14 -42.77
CA ARG A 508 7.97 17.32 -42.83
C ARG A 508 8.52 17.24 -44.26
N ASP A 509 7.66 16.91 -45.21
CA ASP A 509 8.07 16.68 -46.60
C ASP A 509 8.35 17.99 -47.35
N SER A 510 7.68 19.08 -46.99
CA SER A 510 7.84 20.38 -47.65
C SER A 510 8.97 21.22 -47.06
N LYS A 511 9.26 21.12 -45.75
CA LYS A 511 10.21 21.96 -45.04
C LYS A 511 11.34 21.20 -44.37
N PHE A 512 11.04 20.19 -43.54
CA PHE A 512 12.06 19.50 -42.74
C PHE A 512 13.10 18.79 -43.63
N ARG A 513 12.66 17.85 -44.46
CA ARG A 513 13.51 17.05 -45.37
C ARG A 513 14.22 17.82 -46.49
N LYS A 514 13.88 19.10 -46.67
CA LYS A 514 14.55 19.99 -47.63
C LYS A 514 15.65 20.82 -46.99
N THR A 515 15.63 20.93 -45.66
CA THR A 515 16.50 21.81 -44.88
C THR A 515 17.57 20.99 -44.14
N HIS A 516 17.25 19.76 -43.78
CA HIS A 516 18.10 18.75 -43.14
C HIS A 516 18.16 17.55 -44.10
#